data_AF-A0A497I918-F1
#
_entry.id   AF-A0A497I918-F1
#
_cell.length_a   1.000
_cell.length_b   1.000
_cell.length_c   1.000
_cell.angle_alpha   90.00
_cell.angle_beta   90.00
_cell.angle_gamma   90.00
#
_symmetry.space_group_name_H-M   'P 1'
#
loop_
_entity.id
_entity.type
_entity.pdbx_description
1 polymer ?
#
loop_
_entity_poly.entity_id
_entity_poly.type
_entity_poly.pdbx_seq_one_letter_code
_entity_poly.pdbx_strand_id
1 'polypeptide(L)'
;MNIARYIKEHGTAVFYRVTDYPSKRLLEQVKDKSLEKSIREAVYKEAPEGVHIFISDISYYPYGKSDRKIASFVVFSLDRVEGESVYNEEIRKSKEIRKELKKYVKNRILPFVKNLDVIGSILIGDIIDKSKYPTKYSDIDIVLLTDKQYPHKSIKDLIKKLKESPGKVKVNAYNLPGWKITSRVIKKKGDVPVEYNLISYPKFVSMYKTWKRKHKLLPKYSKVAFSSAEVLTGRDAAEDFIRKVIELTG
;
A
#
# COMPACT_ATOMS: atom_id res chain seq x y z
N MET A 1 -2.29 1.60 -29.92
CA MET A 1 -3.30 0.54 -30.14
C MET A 1 -4.49 0.74 -29.20
N ASN A 2 -5.73 0.40 -29.59
CA ASN A 2 -6.89 0.45 -28.67
C ASN A 2 -7.12 -0.91 -27.98
N ILE A 3 -7.79 -0.90 -26.83
CA ILE A 3 -7.98 -2.10 -25.99
C ILE A 3 -8.83 -3.18 -26.69
N ALA A 4 -9.82 -2.80 -27.49
CA ALA A 4 -10.63 -3.76 -28.27
C ALA A 4 -9.77 -4.56 -29.27
N ARG A 5 -8.87 -3.89 -30.00
CA ARG A 5 -7.93 -4.56 -30.91
C ARG A 5 -6.97 -5.46 -30.15
N TYR A 6 -6.46 -5.00 -29.01
CA TYR A 6 -5.56 -5.79 -28.17
C TYR A 6 -6.20 -7.12 -27.73
N ILE A 7 -7.45 -7.09 -27.26
CA ILE A 7 -8.17 -8.31 -26.83
C ILE A 7 -8.50 -9.20 -28.03
N LYS A 8 -8.79 -8.64 -29.22
CA LYS A 8 -8.94 -9.45 -30.44
C LYS A 8 -7.65 -10.22 -30.79
N GLU A 9 -6.50 -9.61 -30.59
CA GLU A 9 -5.19 -10.20 -30.90
C GLU A 9 -4.69 -11.16 -29.81
N HIS A 10 -5.08 -10.95 -28.55
CA HIS A 10 -4.49 -11.65 -27.39
C HIS A 10 -5.49 -12.41 -26.51
N GLY A 11 -6.78 -12.38 -26.80
CA GLY A 11 -7.83 -12.93 -25.95
C GLY A 11 -8.06 -12.11 -24.68
N THR A 12 -8.67 -12.74 -23.66
CA THR A 12 -8.93 -12.12 -22.37
C THR A 12 -7.64 -11.59 -21.73
N ALA A 13 -7.64 -10.31 -21.35
CA ALA A 13 -6.46 -9.61 -20.86
C ALA A 13 -6.64 -9.13 -19.42
N VAL A 14 -5.62 -9.37 -18.58
CA VAL A 14 -5.57 -8.90 -17.18
C VAL A 14 -4.52 -7.81 -17.04
N PHE A 15 -4.92 -6.66 -16.51
CA PHE A 15 -4.00 -5.57 -16.18
C PHE A 15 -4.05 -5.26 -14.69
N TYR A 16 -2.89 -5.12 -14.09
CA TYR A 16 -2.74 -4.80 -12.67
C TYR A 16 -2.49 -3.30 -12.49
N ARG A 17 -2.94 -2.75 -11.35
CA ARG A 17 -2.66 -1.37 -10.94
C ARG A 17 -3.06 -0.33 -11.98
N VAL A 18 -4.27 -0.46 -12.53
CA VAL A 18 -4.81 0.50 -13.50
C VAL A 18 -5.22 1.77 -12.77
N THR A 19 -4.59 2.90 -13.08
CA THR A 19 -4.79 4.20 -12.43
C THR A 19 -5.56 5.17 -13.32
N ASP A 20 -6.32 6.10 -12.73
CA ASP A 20 -7.00 7.20 -13.44
C ASP A 20 -6.06 8.34 -13.88
N TYR A 21 -4.77 8.20 -13.59
CA TYR A 21 -3.70 9.08 -14.05
C TYR A 21 -2.61 8.28 -14.78
N PRO A 22 -1.73 8.93 -15.57
CA PRO A 22 -0.59 8.25 -16.19
C PRO A 22 0.34 7.61 -15.16
N SER A 23 0.58 6.30 -15.27
CA SER A 23 1.45 5.58 -14.33
C SER A 23 2.48 4.73 -15.05
N LYS A 24 3.72 4.77 -14.54
CA LYS A 24 4.80 3.91 -15.04
C LYS A 24 4.49 2.42 -14.88
N ARG A 25 3.65 2.05 -13.90
CA ARG A 25 3.28 0.66 -13.61
C ARG A 25 2.40 0.03 -14.68
N LEU A 26 1.44 0.78 -15.22
CA LEU A 26 0.65 0.28 -16.34
C LEU A 26 1.53 0.22 -17.60
N LEU A 27 2.41 1.21 -17.82
CA LEU A 27 3.37 1.20 -18.93
C LEU A 27 4.40 0.07 -18.87
N GLU A 28 4.76 -0.41 -17.68
CA GLU A 28 5.61 -1.59 -17.50
C GLU A 28 4.93 -2.88 -18.02
N GLN A 29 3.59 -2.92 -18.01
CA GLN A 29 2.79 -4.03 -18.54
C GLN A 29 2.46 -3.84 -20.02
N VAL A 30 2.06 -2.63 -20.39
CA VAL A 30 1.71 -2.23 -21.76
C VAL A 30 2.67 -1.14 -22.23
N LYS A 31 3.76 -1.56 -22.88
CA LYS A 31 4.81 -0.66 -23.40
C LYS A 31 4.28 0.38 -24.42
N ASP A 32 3.04 0.25 -24.87
CA ASP A 32 2.33 1.17 -25.75
C ASP A 32 1.52 2.21 -24.92
N LYS A 33 1.89 3.49 -25.04
CA LYS A 33 1.20 4.62 -24.38
C LYS A 33 -0.25 4.83 -24.85
N SER A 34 -0.55 4.53 -26.11
CA SER A 34 -1.91 4.59 -26.65
C SER A 34 -2.78 3.49 -26.07
N LEU A 35 -2.23 2.29 -25.87
CA LEU A 35 -2.94 1.20 -25.18
C LEU A 35 -3.14 1.53 -23.70
N GLU A 36 -2.12 2.04 -23.00
CA GLU A 36 -2.24 2.52 -21.61
C GLU A 36 -3.38 3.53 -21.46
N LYS A 37 -3.45 4.53 -22.36
CA LYS A 37 -4.53 5.51 -22.37
C LYS A 37 -5.90 4.84 -22.59
N SER A 38 -6.00 3.94 -23.56
CA SER A 38 -7.24 3.24 -23.88
C SER A 38 -7.75 2.38 -22.71
N ILE A 39 -6.86 1.67 -22.01
CA ILE A 39 -7.19 0.90 -20.80
C ILE A 39 -7.75 1.82 -19.70
N ARG A 40 -7.07 2.94 -19.44
CA ARG A 40 -7.51 3.90 -18.42
C ARG A 40 -8.88 4.50 -18.75
N GLU A 41 -9.10 4.90 -20.01
CA GLU A 41 -10.38 5.46 -20.45
C GLU A 41 -11.51 4.43 -20.31
N ALA A 42 -11.25 3.19 -20.68
CA ALA A 42 -12.21 2.10 -20.54
C ALA A 42 -12.61 1.82 -19.08
N VAL A 43 -11.68 1.95 -18.13
CA VAL A 43 -11.93 1.68 -16.70
C VAL A 43 -12.64 2.82 -15.99
N TYR A 44 -12.29 4.07 -16.30
CA TYR A 44 -12.73 5.23 -15.51
C TYR A 44 -13.72 6.15 -16.23
N LYS A 45 -14.00 5.90 -17.51
CA LYS A 45 -14.97 6.68 -18.29
C LYS A 45 -16.03 5.76 -18.88
N GLU A 46 -15.68 5.02 -19.92
CA GLU A 46 -16.63 4.23 -20.70
C GLU A 46 -15.94 3.09 -21.43
N ALA A 47 -16.51 1.89 -21.34
CA ALA A 47 -16.03 0.70 -22.02
C ALA A 47 -16.27 0.82 -23.54
N PRO A 48 -15.32 0.41 -24.40
CA PRO A 48 -15.59 0.27 -25.82
C PRO A 48 -16.72 -0.74 -26.08
N GLU A 49 -17.49 -0.49 -27.14
CA GLU A 49 -18.57 -1.39 -27.54
C GLU A 49 -18.07 -2.83 -27.74
N GLY A 50 -18.84 -3.80 -27.24
CA GLY A 50 -18.51 -5.23 -27.30
C GLY A 50 -17.37 -5.68 -26.38
N VAL A 51 -16.81 -4.79 -25.54
CA VAL A 51 -15.79 -5.14 -24.55
C VAL A 51 -16.41 -5.20 -23.15
N HIS A 52 -16.35 -6.39 -22.54
CA HIS A 52 -16.72 -6.58 -21.14
C HIS A 52 -15.54 -6.25 -20.23
N ILE A 53 -15.79 -5.49 -19.16
CA ILE A 53 -14.78 -5.07 -18.19
C ILE A 53 -15.20 -5.51 -16.79
N PHE A 54 -14.31 -6.25 -16.13
CA PHE A 54 -14.47 -6.66 -14.74
C PHE A 54 -13.40 -5.99 -13.90
N ILE A 55 -13.82 -5.13 -12.98
CA ILE A 55 -12.94 -4.23 -12.24
C ILE A 55 -12.91 -4.67 -10.78
N SER A 56 -11.72 -4.94 -10.24
CA SER A 56 -11.55 -5.12 -8.79
C SER A 56 -11.87 -3.80 -8.06
N ASP A 57 -12.29 -3.86 -6.79
CA ASP A 57 -12.62 -2.69 -5.95
C ASP A 57 -11.77 -1.44 -6.27
N ILE A 58 -12.43 -0.37 -6.76
CA ILE A 58 -11.77 0.91 -7.01
C ILE A 58 -11.56 1.61 -5.67
N SER A 59 -10.33 2.02 -5.42
CA SER A 59 -9.95 2.68 -4.18
C SER A 59 -9.31 4.05 -4.48
N TYR A 60 -9.04 4.87 -3.45
CA TYR A 60 -8.32 6.15 -3.58
C TYR A 60 -6.81 6.03 -3.31
N TYR A 61 -5.95 6.43 -4.25
CA TYR A 61 -4.50 6.30 -4.12
C TYR A 61 -3.95 7.19 -2.98
N PRO A 62 -3.25 6.62 -1.99
CA PRO A 62 -2.92 7.31 -0.74
C PRO A 62 -1.81 8.35 -0.87
N TYR A 63 -1.03 8.34 -1.95
CA TYR A 63 0.11 9.24 -2.10
C TYR A 63 -0.18 10.36 -3.12
N GLY A 64 -1.03 11.32 -2.74
CA GLY A 64 -1.31 12.51 -3.55
C GLY A 64 -2.23 13.53 -2.87
N LYS A 65 -2.19 14.78 -3.35
CA LYS A 65 -3.14 15.86 -2.98
C LYS A 65 -4.50 15.76 -3.70
N SER A 66 -4.72 14.68 -4.46
CA SER A 66 -5.80 14.55 -5.43
C SER A 66 -6.49 13.20 -5.24
N ASP A 67 -7.80 13.16 -5.46
CA ASP A 67 -8.70 12.01 -5.39
C ASP A 67 -8.46 10.97 -6.50
N ARG A 68 -7.20 10.60 -6.72
CA ARG A 68 -6.77 9.64 -7.72
C ARG A 68 -7.32 8.27 -7.40
N LYS A 69 -7.86 7.60 -8.40
CA LYS A 69 -8.42 6.26 -8.30
C LYS A 69 -7.50 5.21 -8.91
N ILE A 70 -7.57 4.01 -8.36
CA ILE A 70 -6.82 2.86 -8.85
C ILE A 70 -7.63 1.58 -8.62
N ALA A 71 -7.62 0.72 -9.63
CA ALA A 71 -8.11 -0.65 -9.58
C ALA A 71 -6.90 -1.59 -9.37
N SER A 72 -7.03 -2.54 -8.44
CA SER A 72 -5.96 -3.52 -8.16
C SER A 72 -5.65 -4.38 -9.36
N PHE A 73 -6.69 -4.86 -10.04
CA PHE A 73 -6.61 -5.45 -11.38
C PHE A 73 -7.91 -5.24 -12.15
N VAL A 74 -7.82 -5.37 -13.47
CA VAL A 74 -8.94 -5.25 -14.39
C VAL A 74 -8.82 -6.35 -15.42
N VAL A 75 -9.93 -7.04 -15.69
CA VAL A 75 -10.03 -8.04 -16.75
C VAL A 75 -10.86 -7.46 -17.88
N PHE A 76 -10.35 -7.56 -19.10
CA PHE A 76 -11.06 -7.22 -20.32
C PHE A 76 -11.26 -8.46 -21.18
N SER A 77 -12.47 -8.65 -21.70
CA SER A 77 -12.77 -9.73 -22.64
C SER A 77 -13.85 -9.33 -23.65
N LEU A 78 -13.85 -10.00 -24.80
CA LEU A 78 -14.96 -9.94 -25.76
C LEU A 78 -16.03 -11.00 -25.44
N ASP A 79 -15.69 -12.02 -24.63
CA ASP A 79 -16.62 -13.02 -24.12
C ASP A 79 -16.88 -12.76 -22.64
N ARG A 80 -18.15 -12.52 -22.30
CA ARG A 80 -18.54 -12.23 -20.92
C ARG A 80 -18.25 -13.40 -19.97
N VAL A 81 -18.50 -14.63 -20.38
CA VAL A 81 -18.35 -15.83 -19.53
C VAL A 81 -16.86 -16.11 -19.29
N GLU A 82 -16.03 -16.01 -20.32
CA GLU A 82 -14.59 -16.16 -20.19
C GLU A 82 -14.00 -15.06 -19.28
N GLY A 83 -14.37 -13.80 -19.52
CA GLY A 83 -13.92 -12.67 -18.72
C GLY A 83 -14.30 -12.79 -17.24
N GLU A 84 -15.52 -13.24 -16.94
CA GLU A 84 -15.99 -13.47 -15.56
C GLU A 84 -15.23 -14.62 -14.89
N SER A 85 -14.95 -15.70 -15.62
CA SER A 85 -14.15 -16.83 -15.13
C SER A 85 -12.74 -16.38 -14.73
N VAL A 86 -12.04 -15.66 -15.62
CA VAL A 86 -10.69 -15.13 -15.36
C VAL A 86 -10.71 -14.14 -14.19
N TYR A 87 -11.71 -13.25 -14.13
CA TYR A 87 -11.85 -12.32 -13.01
C TYR A 87 -12.00 -13.04 -11.66
N ASN A 88 -12.84 -14.08 -11.59
CA ASN A 88 -13.03 -14.87 -10.39
C ASN A 88 -11.76 -15.64 -9.98
N GLU A 89 -10.99 -16.13 -10.95
CA GLU A 89 -9.69 -16.75 -10.68
C GLU A 89 -8.69 -15.75 -10.07
N GLU A 90 -8.61 -14.52 -10.60
CA GLU A 90 -7.75 -13.47 -10.05
C GLU A 90 -8.18 -13.00 -8.66
N ILE A 91 -9.49 -12.94 -8.38
CA ILE A 91 -10.01 -12.72 -7.03
C ILE A 91 -9.54 -13.85 -6.08
N ARG A 92 -9.58 -15.11 -6.53
CA ARG A 92 -9.11 -16.26 -5.71
C ARG A 92 -7.61 -16.17 -5.45
N LYS A 93 -6.78 -15.94 -6.47
CA LYS A 93 -5.33 -15.76 -6.34
C LYS A 93 -4.99 -14.62 -5.38
N SER A 94 -5.66 -13.47 -5.50
CA SER A 94 -5.48 -12.33 -4.59
C SER A 94 -5.80 -12.68 -3.12
N LYS A 95 -6.86 -13.48 -2.87
CA LYS A 95 -7.19 -13.96 -1.53
C LYS A 95 -6.12 -14.91 -0.98
N GLU A 96 -5.62 -15.81 -1.80
CA GLU A 96 -4.56 -16.77 -1.43
C GLU A 96 -3.26 -16.06 -1.08
N ILE A 97 -2.79 -15.14 -1.93
CA ILE A 97 -1.60 -14.32 -1.66
C ILE A 97 -1.73 -13.59 -0.32
N ARG A 98 -2.87 -12.94 -0.04
CA ARG A 98 -3.07 -12.24 1.25
C ARG A 98 -3.05 -13.20 2.44
N LYS A 99 -3.60 -14.41 2.29
CA LYS A 99 -3.53 -15.44 3.34
C LYS A 99 -2.08 -15.86 3.60
N GLU A 100 -1.28 -16.01 2.56
CA GLU A 100 0.15 -16.32 2.67
C GLU A 100 0.94 -15.18 3.31
N LEU A 101 0.70 -13.93 2.90
CA LEU A 101 1.32 -12.75 3.51
C LEU A 101 0.95 -12.64 4.99
N LYS A 102 -0.30 -12.90 5.38
CA LYS A 102 -0.70 -12.92 6.81
C LYS A 102 0.05 -13.98 7.60
N LYS A 103 0.19 -15.19 7.04
CA LYS A 103 1.02 -16.25 7.65
C LYS A 103 2.48 -15.80 7.77
N TYR A 104 3.02 -15.15 6.74
CA TYR A 104 4.38 -14.62 6.74
C TYR A 104 4.56 -13.56 7.85
N VAL A 105 3.61 -12.63 8.00
CA VAL A 105 3.65 -11.65 9.09
C VAL A 105 3.65 -12.35 10.44
N LYS A 106 2.71 -13.27 10.68
CA LYS A 106 2.59 -13.97 11.96
C LYS A 106 3.84 -14.78 12.31
N ASN A 107 4.40 -15.50 11.33
CA ASN A 107 5.45 -16.48 11.58
C ASN A 107 6.87 -15.92 11.48
N ARG A 108 7.07 -14.82 10.75
CA ARG A 108 8.41 -14.27 10.46
C ARG A 108 8.55 -12.85 10.98
N ILE A 109 7.59 -11.98 10.68
CA ILE A 109 7.72 -10.55 10.99
C ILE A 109 7.38 -10.24 12.45
N LEU A 110 6.30 -10.79 12.99
CA LEU A 110 5.91 -10.54 14.37
C LEU A 110 7.00 -10.95 15.38
N PRO A 111 7.63 -12.14 15.29
CA PRO A 111 8.77 -12.49 16.15
C PRO A 111 9.94 -11.52 16.01
N PHE A 112 10.24 -11.09 14.78
CA PHE A 112 11.30 -10.13 14.51
C PHE A 112 11.01 -8.77 15.16
N VAL A 113 9.80 -8.23 14.97
CA VAL A 113 9.40 -6.92 15.50
C VAL A 113 9.31 -6.91 17.04
N LYS A 114 8.96 -8.04 17.67
CA LYS A 114 8.99 -8.19 19.13
C LYS A 114 10.39 -8.01 19.73
N ASN A 115 11.44 -8.28 18.96
CA ASN A 115 12.84 -8.13 19.40
C ASN A 115 13.44 -6.76 19.07
N LEU A 116 12.65 -5.85 18.50
CA LEU A 116 13.08 -4.48 18.22
C LEU A 116 12.86 -3.58 19.45
N ASP A 117 13.74 -2.60 19.59
CA ASP A 117 13.61 -1.53 20.60
C ASP A 117 12.59 -0.49 20.12
N VAL A 118 11.31 -0.86 20.18
CA VAL A 118 10.15 -0.05 19.76
C VAL A 118 9.05 -0.15 20.83
N ILE A 119 8.30 0.94 21.01
CA ILE A 119 7.21 1.00 22.00
C ILE A 119 5.87 0.56 21.41
N GLY A 120 5.80 0.32 20.10
CA GLY A 120 4.61 -0.18 19.43
C GLY A 120 4.85 -0.49 17.97
N SER A 121 4.08 -1.41 17.42
CA SER A 121 4.11 -1.72 16.00
C SER A 121 2.73 -2.02 15.44
N ILE A 122 2.47 -1.55 14.24
CA ILE A 122 1.14 -1.55 13.62
C ILE A 122 1.29 -2.03 12.18
N LEU A 123 0.59 -3.11 11.82
CA LEU A 123 0.41 -3.54 10.44
C LEU A 123 -0.69 -2.68 9.80
N ILE A 124 -0.45 -2.22 8.58
CA ILE A 124 -1.42 -1.49 7.75
C ILE A 124 -1.42 -2.06 6.32
N GLY A 125 -2.30 -1.55 5.46
CA GLY A 125 -2.28 -1.85 4.02
C GLY A 125 -3.22 -2.99 3.58
N ASP A 126 -3.03 -3.42 2.33
CA ASP A 126 -3.94 -4.34 1.61
C ASP A 126 -4.08 -5.73 2.23
N ILE A 127 -3.06 -6.12 2.99
CA ILE A 127 -2.98 -7.38 3.69
C ILE A 127 -4.09 -7.48 4.73
N ILE A 128 -4.49 -6.37 5.36
CA ILE A 128 -5.57 -6.36 6.34
C ILE A 128 -6.92 -6.11 5.66
N ASP A 129 -6.95 -5.18 4.71
CA ASP A 129 -8.18 -4.70 4.09
C ASP A 129 -8.02 -4.62 2.57
N LYS A 130 -8.86 -5.36 1.84
CA LYS A 130 -8.82 -5.46 0.38
C LYS A 130 -8.98 -4.14 -0.37
N SER A 131 -9.59 -3.15 0.28
CA SER A 131 -9.75 -1.80 -0.27
C SER A 131 -8.46 -0.96 -0.19
N LYS A 132 -7.36 -1.52 0.33
CA LYS A 132 -6.11 -0.80 0.56
C LYS A 132 -5.00 -1.14 -0.42
N TYR A 133 -4.01 -0.25 -0.34
CA TYR A 133 -2.66 -0.22 -0.91
C TYR A 133 -1.70 -1.27 -0.40
N PRO A 134 -1.07 -2.15 -1.19
CA PRO A 134 0.35 -2.37 -0.97
C PRO A 134 1.06 -1.13 -1.52
N THR A 135 2.05 -0.60 -0.80
CA THR A 135 2.71 0.62 -1.27
C THR A 135 3.43 0.39 -2.60
N LYS A 136 4.05 1.46 -3.11
CA LYS A 136 4.88 1.37 -4.30
C LYS A 136 6.02 0.33 -4.16
N TYR A 137 6.40 -0.06 -2.94
CA TYR A 137 7.63 -0.79 -2.68
C TYR A 137 7.48 -2.04 -1.79
N SER A 138 6.29 -2.32 -1.27
CA SER A 138 6.04 -3.38 -0.28
C SER A 138 4.67 -4.00 -0.44
N ASP A 139 4.59 -5.29 -0.07
CA ASP A 139 3.36 -6.06 0.10
C ASP A 139 2.93 -6.08 1.59
N ILE A 140 3.85 -5.73 2.49
CA ILE A 140 3.64 -5.64 3.93
C ILE A 140 4.11 -4.26 4.42
N ASP A 141 3.20 -3.53 5.08
CA ASP A 141 3.49 -2.21 5.62
C ASP A 141 3.37 -2.18 7.13
N ILE A 142 4.44 -1.81 7.81
CA ILE A 142 4.49 -1.75 9.26
C ILE A 142 4.92 -0.36 9.71
N VAL A 143 4.13 0.23 10.61
CA VAL A 143 4.52 1.42 11.36
C VAL A 143 5.19 0.99 12.66
N LEU A 144 6.37 1.50 12.92
CA LEU A 144 7.13 1.29 14.15
C LEU A 144 7.13 2.59 14.96
N LEU A 145 6.71 2.50 16.22
CA LEU A 145 6.70 3.62 17.15
C LEU A 145 7.91 3.53 18.07
N THR A 146 8.65 4.62 18.20
CA THR A 146 9.81 4.72 19.10
C THR A 146 9.62 5.88 20.07
N ASP A 147 10.15 5.74 21.29
CA ASP A 147 10.22 6.77 22.30
C ASP A 147 11.38 7.77 22.05
N LYS A 148 12.28 7.48 21.11
CA LYS A 148 13.40 8.36 20.76
C LYS A 148 13.10 9.19 19.52
N GLN A 149 13.93 10.22 19.28
CA GLN A 149 13.85 11.07 18.09
C GLN A 149 15.11 10.93 17.24
N TYR A 150 14.98 10.84 15.92
CA TYR A 150 16.15 10.87 15.02
C TYR A 150 16.88 12.22 15.11
N PRO A 151 18.25 12.27 15.08
CA PRO A 151 19.21 11.20 14.77
C PRO A 151 19.78 10.42 15.97
N HIS A 152 18.99 10.14 17.01
CA HIS A 152 19.46 9.38 18.19
C HIS A 152 20.15 8.05 17.82
N LYS A 153 21.22 7.69 18.54
CA LYS A 153 22.04 6.50 18.28
C LYS A 153 21.19 5.22 18.19
N SER A 154 20.27 5.03 19.14
CA SER A 154 19.37 3.86 19.13
C SER A 154 18.49 3.77 17.87
N ILE A 155 18.15 4.89 17.23
CA ILE A 155 17.41 4.86 15.95
C ILE A 155 18.30 4.36 14.82
N LYS A 156 19.59 4.74 14.80
CA LYS A 156 20.55 4.19 13.83
C LYS A 156 20.75 2.69 14.04
N ASP A 157 20.82 2.26 15.30
CA ASP A 157 20.93 0.84 15.66
C ASP A 157 19.67 0.05 15.27
N LEU A 158 18.48 0.63 15.49
CA LEU A 158 17.22 0.07 15.02
C LEU A 158 17.20 -0.07 13.50
N ILE A 159 17.60 0.96 12.74
CA ILE A 159 17.70 0.89 11.28
C ILE A 159 18.68 -0.20 10.84
N LYS A 160 19.77 -0.43 11.59
CA LYS A 160 20.71 -1.53 11.31
C LYS A 160 20.02 -2.89 11.52
N LYS A 161 19.34 -3.09 12.65
CA LYS A 161 18.55 -4.32 12.92
C LYS A 161 17.48 -4.56 11.87
N LEU A 162 16.78 -3.53 11.39
CA LEU A 162 15.77 -3.65 10.34
C LEU A 162 16.30 -4.26 9.04
N LYS A 163 17.61 -4.14 8.76
CA LYS A 163 18.22 -4.81 7.58
C LYS A 163 18.24 -6.33 7.70
N GLU A 164 18.12 -6.85 8.91
CA GLU A 164 18.06 -8.29 9.22
C GLU A 164 16.61 -8.81 9.24
N SER A 165 15.62 -7.93 8.99
CA SER A 165 14.22 -8.34 8.86
C SER A 165 14.07 -9.43 7.79
N PRO A 166 13.19 -10.42 8.00
CA PRO A 166 12.76 -11.31 6.94
C PRO A 166 12.23 -10.52 5.74
N GLY A 167 12.62 -10.94 4.53
CA GLY A 167 12.12 -10.38 3.28
C GLY A 167 12.98 -9.25 2.69
N LYS A 168 12.46 -8.59 1.65
CA LYS A 168 13.12 -7.40 1.06
C LYS A 168 12.71 -6.18 1.86
N VAL A 169 13.67 -5.47 2.42
CA VAL A 169 13.35 -4.40 3.37
C VAL A 169 13.45 -3.03 2.72
N LYS A 170 12.43 -2.21 2.95
CA LYS A 170 12.52 -0.76 2.81
C LYS A 170 12.26 -0.12 4.17
N VAL A 171 13.11 0.80 4.58
CA VAL A 171 12.93 1.56 5.81
C VAL A 171 12.75 3.03 5.47
N ASN A 172 11.72 3.66 6.04
CA ASN A 172 11.53 5.10 6.06
C ASN A 172 11.58 5.56 7.51
N ALA A 173 12.44 6.54 7.82
CA ALA A 173 12.45 7.19 9.13
C ALA A 173 11.93 8.62 9.02
N TYR A 174 10.92 8.95 9.83
CA TYR A 174 10.28 10.27 9.80
C TYR A 174 10.80 11.15 10.95
N ASN A 175 11.46 12.25 10.60
CA ASN A 175 11.88 13.30 11.55
C ASN A 175 11.04 14.57 11.33
N LEU A 176 9.85 14.63 11.90
CA LEU A 176 8.86 15.64 11.50
C LEU A 176 9.18 17.05 12.00
N PRO A 177 9.10 18.12 11.16
CA PRO A 177 8.12 18.39 10.10
C PRO A 177 8.71 18.49 8.67
N GLY A 178 8.05 17.89 7.67
CA GLY A 178 8.43 17.99 6.23
C GLY A 178 8.75 16.67 5.50
N TRP A 179 8.68 15.52 6.18
CA TRP A 179 8.77 14.15 5.64
C TRP A 179 9.88 13.90 4.60
N LYS A 180 11.11 13.69 5.07
CA LYS A 180 12.04 12.68 4.53
C LYS A 180 13.25 12.52 5.45
N ILE A 181 13.81 11.31 5.54
CA ILE A 181 15.23 11.02 5.28
C ILE A 181 15.43 9.50 5.06
N THR A 182 16.20 9.21 4.00
CA THR A 182 16.77 7.91 3.55
C THR A 182 15.84 6.71 3.44
N SER A 183 15.34 6.46 2.22
CA SER A 183 14.88 5.14 1.81
C SER A 183 16.09 4.28 1.44
N ARG A 184 16.42 3.27 2.23
CA ARG A 184 17.37 2.22 1.80
C ARG A 184 16.56 1.02 1.36
N VAL A 185 16.58 0.74 0.07
CA VAL A 185 15.97 -0.44 -0.54
C VAL A 185 17.02 -1.54 -0.51
N ILE A 186 16.79 -2.59 0.27
CA ILE A 186 17.61 -3.81 0.21
C ILE A 186 16.80 -4.83 -0.60
N LYS A 187 17.16 -5.01 -1.88
CA LYS A 187 16.48 -5.93 -2.80
C LYS A 187 17.38 -7.12 -3.14
N LYS A 188 16.86 -8.34 -2.95
CA LYS A 188 17.29 -9.58 -3.64
C LYS A 188 16.06 -10.21 -4.29
N LYS A 189 16.12 -10.69 -5.54
CA LYS A 189 14.97 -11.27 -6.27
C LYS A 189 14.38 -12.48 -5.51
N GLY A 190 13.04 -12.66 -5.51
CA GLY A 190 12.37 -13.81 -4.86
C GLY A 190 11.66 -13.57 -3.52
N ASP A 191 12.09 -12.60 -2.70
CA ASP A 191 11.56 -12.43 -1.34
C ASP A 191 10.34 -11.47 -1.20
N VAL A 192 9.51 -11.68 -0.18
CA VAL A 192 8.37 -10.81 0.20
C VAL A 192 8.87 -9.43 0.62
N PRO A 193 8.43 -8.33 -0.02
CA PRO A 193 8.85 -6.98 0.31
C PRO A 193 8.08 -6.38 1.50
N VAL A 194 8.83 -5.88 2.48
CA VAL A 194 8.35 -5.33 3.75
C VAL A 194 8.83 -3.88 3.89
N GLU A 195 7.91 -2.96 4.17
CA GLU A 195 8.21 -1.55 4.43
C GLU A 195 7.99 -1.21 5.91
N TYR A 196 9.03 -0.66 6.53
CA TYR A 196 8.98 -0.16 7.90
C TYR A 196 8.96 1.36 7.91
N ASN A 197 7.93 1.93 8.53
CA ASN A 197 7.72 3.36 8.72
C ASN A 197 8.00 3.71 10.18
N LEU A 198 9.19 4.24 10.46
CA LEU A 198 9.61 4.57 11.80
C LEU A 198 9.16 5.98 12.20
N ILE A 199 8.40 6.06 13.29
CA ILE A 199 7.81 7.30 13.80
C ILE A 199 8.22 7.51 15.26
N SER A 200 8.78 8.69 15.54
CA SER A 200 8.97 9.15 16.92
C SER A 200 7.62 9.50 17.54
N TYR A 201 7.17 8.68 18.49
CA TYR A 201 5.87 8.84 19.11
C TYR A 201 5.77 10.11 19.98
N PRO A 202 6.77 10.49 20.79
CA PRO A 202 6.72 11.78 21.51
C PRO A 202 6.60 12.97 20.56
N LYS A 203 7.32 12.93 19.42
CA LYS A 203 7.24 13.97 18.40
C LYS A 203 5.87 14.02 17.75
N PHE A 204 5.30 12.86 17.41
CA PHE A 204 3.95 12.75 16.89
C PHE A 204 2.92 13.34 17.86
N VAL A 205 2.99 13.01 19.15
CA VAL A 205 2.07 13.54 20.18
C VAL A 205 2.16 15.07 20.28
N SER A 206 3.37 15.63 20.29
CA SER A 206 3.59 17.08 20.27
C SER A 206 2.96 17.76 19.04
N MET A 207 3.10 17.13 17.88
CA MET A 207 2.52 17.62 16.63
C MET A 207 1.01 17.48 16.57
N TYR A 208 0.46 16.36 17.03
CA TYR A 208 -0.98 16.12 17.11
C TYR A 208 -1.67 17.25 17.91
N LYS A 209 -1.12 17.64 19.07
CA LYS A 209 -1.66 18.77 19.85
C LYS A 209 -1.68 20.07 19.03
N THR A 210 -0.60 20.33 18.30
CA THR A 210 -0.49 21.51 17.43
C THR A 210 -1.45 21.46 16.26
N TRP A 211 -1.59 20.32 15.60
CA TRP A 211 -2.46 20.11 14.45
C TRP A 211 -3.93 20.21 14.84
N LYS A 212 -4.33 19.59 15.95
CA LYS A 212 -5.68 19.67 16.51
C LYS A 212 -6.06 21.12 16.81
N ARG A 213 -5.19 21.88 17.50
CA ARG A 213 -5.42 23.31 17.79
C ARG A 213 -5.54 24.17 16.53
N LYS A 214 -4.81 23.82 15.45
CA LYS A 214 -4.81 24.56 14.18
C LYS A 214 -5.82 24.02 13.16
N HIS A 215 -6.69 23.09 13.53
CA HIS A 215 -7.60 22.38 12.62
C HIS A 215 -6.90 21.82 11.36
N LYS A 216 -5.64 21.40 11.51
CA LYS A 216 -4.88 20.79 10.41
C LYS A 216 -5.26 19.32 10.32
N LEU A 217 -5.89 18.96 9.22
CA LEU A 217 -6.26 17.58 8.95
C LEU A 217 -5.12 16.82 8.25
N LEU A 218 -4.96 15.57 8.64
CA LEU A 218 -4.24 14.58 7.84
C LEU A 218 -5.08 14.23 6.61
N PRO A 219 -4.44 13.79 5.52
CA PRO A 219 -5.16 13.37 4.32
C PRO A 219 -6.18 12.26 4.62
N LYS A 220 -7.32 12.26 3.92
CA LYS A 220 -8.41 11.27 4.10
C LYS A 220 -7.93 9.82 4.05
N TYR A 221 -6.91 9.51 3.25
CA TYR A 221 -6.34 8.16 3.17
C TYR A 221 -5.74 7.68 4.51
N SER A 222 -5.30 8.59 5.39
CA SER A 222 -4.76 8.21 6.70
C SER A 222 -5.86 7.54 7.53
N LYS A 223 -7.11 7.99 7.41
CA LYS A 223 -8.26 7.32 8.04
C LYS A 223 -8.36 5.89 7.54
N VAL A 224 -8.36 5.72 6.23
CA VAL A 224 -8.47 4.42 5.57
C VAL A 224 -7.32 3.52 5.98
N ALA A 225 -6.07 4.00 5.92
CA ALA A 225 -4.90 3.21 6.30
C ALA A 225 -5.00 2.66 7.72
N PHE A 226 -5.45 3.50 8.67
CA PHE A 226 -5.43 3.18 10.10
C PHE A 226 -6.75 2.63 10.67
N SER A 227 -7.89 2.78 9.99
CA SER A 227 -9.21 2.30 10.46
C SER A 227 -9.32 0.78 10.56
N SER A 228 -8.53 0.08 9.75
CA SER A 228 -8.41 -1.38 9.73
C SER A 228 -6.95 -1.77 9.87
N ALA A 229 -6.25 -1.08 10.78
CA ALA A 229 -4.89 -1.43 11.17
C ALA A 229 -4.91 -2.54 12.22
N GLU A 230 -3.86 -3.35 12.25
CA GLU A 230 -3.70 -4.42 13.24
C GLU A 230 -2.50 -4.10 14.12
N VAL A 231 -2.72 -4.07 15.44
CA VAL A 231 -1.66 -3.85 16.42
C VAL A 231 -0.87 -5.15 16.58
N LEU A 232 0.42 -5.10 16.29
CA LEU A 232 1.33 -6.23 16.40
C LEU A 232 2.01 -6.29 17.78
N THR A 233 2.47 -5.15 18.30
CA THR A 233 3.10 -5.02 19.63
C THR A 233 2.81 -3.66 20.27
N GLY A 234 2.99 -3.55 21.59
CA GLY A 234 2.91 -2.27 22.32
C GLY A 234 1.53 -1.61 22.24
N ARG A 235 0.50 -2.33 22.73
CA ARG A 235 -0.91 -2.01 22.51
C ARG A 235 -1.26 -0.56 22.83
N ASP A 236 -0.86 -0.06 23.99
CA ASP A 236 -1.26 1.27 24.44
C ASP A 236 -0.75 2.40 23.52
N ALA A 237 0.53 2.37 23.14
CA ALA A 237 1.11 3.37 22.25
C ALA A 237 0.57 3.24 20.82
N ALA A 238 0.35 2.01 20.36
CA ALA A 238 -0.16 1.72 19.02
C ALA A 238 -1.62 2.17 18.84
N GLU A 239 -2.50 1.81 19.78
CA GLU A 239 -3.92 2.18 19.76
C GLU A 239 -4.10 3.69 19.92
N ASP A 240 -3.34 4.32 20.82
CA ASP A 240 -3.37 5.77 20.97
C ASP A 240 -2.90 6.50 19.70
N PHE A 241 -1.84 6.01 19.06
CA PHE A 241 -1.39 6.54 17.77
C PHE A 241 -2.48 6.43 16.70
N ILE A 242 -3.08 5.24 16.55
CA ILE A 242 -4.16 4.98 15.58
C ILE A 242 -5.33 5.94 15.80
N ARG A 243 -5.81 6.04 17.04
CA ARG A 243 -6.91 6.94 17.41
C ARG A 243 -6.59 8.40 17.07
N LYS A 244 -5.41 8.88 17.44
CA LYS A 244 -4.96 10.25 17.15
C LYS A 244 -4.86 10.52 15.64
N VAL A 245 -4.42 9.54 14.85
CA VAL A 245 -4.41 9.68 13.38
C VAL A 245 -5.83 9.78 12.84
N ILE A 246 -6.75 8.92 13.29
CA ILE A 246 -8.15 8.93 12.84
C ILE A 246 -8.84 10.24 13.22
N GLU A 247 -8.61 10.76 14.42
CA GLU A 247 -9.16 12.06 14.86
C GLU A 247 -8.68 13.24 14.01
N LEU A 248 -7.46 13.17 13.47
CA LEU A 248 -6.93 14.19 12.57
C LEU A 248 -7.42 14.03 11.13
N THR A 249 -8.26 13.04 10.82
CA THR A 249 -8.78 12.81 9.48
C THR A 249 -10.27 13.13 9.44
N GLY A 250 -10.60 14.28 8.85
CA GLY A 250 -11.97 14.72 8.55
C GLY A 250 -12.50 14.11 7.27
#